data_AF-A0A8X8IG92-F1
#
_entry.id   AF-A0A8X8IG92-F1
#
_cell.length_a   1.000
_cell.length_b   1.000
_cell.length_c   1.000
_cell.angle_alpha   90.00
_cell.angle_beta   90.00
_cell.angle_gamma   90.00
#
_symmetry.space_group_name_H-M   'P 1'
#
loop_
_entity.id
_entity.type
_entity.pdbx_description
1 polymer ?
#
loop_
_entity_poly.entity_id
_entity_poly.type
_entity_poly.pdbx_seq_one_letter_code
_entity_poly.pdbx_strand_id
1 'polypeptide(L)'
;MKNLIFKVLGYILFRFLVFFIVIHLIDKNVKWVEPSDLRNKEDWFMFLWLFLVPILIEMILLTLPFAYGLNKIINAGNKRVIIWGLFILLFLCEFAIYKWVIPIEYLVWKVIISIFLFLFLFRKRLLNPKIVI
;
A
#
# COMPACT_ATOMS: atom_id res chain seq x y z
N MET A 1 6.46 18.24 5.78
CA MET A 1 6.39 16.83 6.25
C MET A 1 4.96 16.34 6.43
N LYS A 2 4.07 17.09 7.09
CA LYS A 2 2.64 16.73 7.26
C LYS A 2 1.92 16.38 5.94
N ASN A 3 2.00 17.24 4.90
CA ASN A 3 1.38 16.95 3.58
C ASN A 3 1.88 15.64 2.93
N LEU A 4 3.13 15.26 3.18
CA LEU A 4 3.71 14.04 2.62
C LEU A 4 3.18 12.79 3.34
N ILE A 5 3.04 12.86 4.66
CA ILE A 5 2.43 11.80 5.46
C ILE A 5 1.00 11.56 4.98
N PHE A 6 0.19 12.61 4.80
CA PHE A 6 -1.17 12.48 4.25
C PHE A 6 -1.19 11.88 2.84
N LYS A 7 -0.26 12.25 1.96
CA LYS A 7 -0.14 11.65 0.62
C LYS A 7 0.22 10.16 0.68
N VAL A 8 1.10 9.76 1.60
CA VAL A 8 1.47 8.35 1.80
C VAL A 8 0.30 7.56 2.39
N LEU A 9 -0.43 8.11 3.36
CA LEU A 9 -1.64 7.49 3.90
C LEU A 9 -2.71 7.30 2.81
N GLY A 10 -2.94 8.34 2.00
CA GLY A 10 -3.84 8.27 0.86
C GLY A 10 -3.39 7.24 -0.17
N TYR A 11 -2.08 7.12 -0.42
CA TYR A 11 -1.52 6.06 -1.25
C TYR A 11 -1.82 4.66 -0.70
N ILE A 12 -1.60 4.41 0.60
CA ILE A 12 -1.86 3.11 1.23
C ILE A 12 -3.34 2.73 1.10
N LEU A 13 -4.26 3.67 1.41
CA LEU A 13 -5.70 3.46 1.29
C LEU A 13 -6.12 3.19 -0.16
N PHE A 14 -5.64 4.01 -1.10
CA PHE A 14 -5.98 3.87 -2.51
C PHE A 14 -5.44 2.56 -3.09
N ARG A 15 -4.22 2.18 -2.71
CA ARG A 15 -3.59 0.92 -3.07
C ARG A 15 -4.41 -0.28 -2.59
N PHE A 16 -4.92 -0.22 -1.36
CA PHE A 16 -5.77 -1.27 -0.82
C PHE A 16 -7.08 -1.41 -1.61
N LEU A 17 -7.75 -0.29 -1.93
CA LEU A 17 -8.96 -0.28 -2.74
C LEU A 17 -8.73 -0.85 -4.14
N VAL A 18 -7.67 -0.40 -4.83
CA VAL A 18 -7.33 -0.88 -6.17
C VAL A 18 -6.99 -2.37 -6.14
N PHE A 19 -6.22 -2.82 -5.14
CA PHE A 19 -5.91 -4.24 -4.96
C PHE A 19 -7.17 -5.10 -4.78
N PHE A 20 -8.09 -4.64 -3.92
CA PHE A 20 -9.36 -5.32 -3.70
C PHE A 20 -10.18 -5.43 -5.00
N ILE A 21 -10.34 -4.32 -5.74
CA ILE A 21 -11.04 -4.31 -7.03
C ILE A 21 -10.37 -5.26 -8.03
N VAL A 22 -9.04 -5.21 -8.14
CA VAL A 22 -8.30 -6.08 -9.08
C VAL A 22 -8.55 -7.54 -8.75
N ILE A 23 -8.38 -7.99 -7.49
CA ILE A 23 -8.62 -9.39 -7.12
C ILE A 23 -10.01 -9.86 -7.58
N HIS A 24 -11.05 -9.07 -7.36
CA HIS A 24 -12.42 -9.43 -7.77
C HIS A 24 -12.62 -9.48 -9.29
N LEU A 25 -11.76 -8.82 -10.07
CA LEU A 25 -11.79 -8.87 -11.54
C LEU A 25 -11.03 -10.08 -12.09
N ILE A 26 -9.92 -10.47 -11.46
CA ILE A 26 -9.08 -11.60 -11.93
C ILE A 26 -9.54 -12.95 -11.39
N ASP A 27 -10.11 -13.03 -10.19
CA ASP A 27 -10.58 -14.28 -9.61
C ASP A 27 -12.09 -14.30 -9.40
N LYS A 28 -12.77 -15.15 -10.19
CA LYS A 28 -14.21 -15.36 -10.14
C LYS A 28 -14.69 -16.09 -8.87
N ASN A 29 -13.78 -16.71 -8.13
CA ASN A 29 -14.08 -17.41 -6.88
C ASN A 29 -14.14 -16.46 -5.69
N VAL A 30 -13.54 -15.26 -5.81
CA VAL A 30 -13.61 -14.25 -4.76
C VAL A 30 -14.95 -13.54 -4.85
N LYS A 31 -15.84 -13.85 -3.91
CA LYS A 31 -17.15 -13.21 -3.81
C LYS A 31 -17.04 -11.92 -3.02
N TRP A 32 -17.75 -10.89 -3.49
CA TRP A 32 -18.02 -9.72 -2.69
C TRP A 32 -18.83 -10.15 -1.46
N VAL A 33 -18.42 -9.69 -0.28
CA VAL A 33 -19.24 -9.80 0.92
C VAL A 33 -20.38 -8.80 0.77
N GLU A 34 -21.60 -9.30 0.60
CA GLU A 34 -22.77 -8.44 0.53
C GLU A 34 -23.19 -8.03 1.95
N PRO A 35 -23.78 -6.83 2.15
CA PRO A 35 -24.32 -6.46 3.46
C PRO A 35 -25.37 -7.45 3.99
N SER A 36 -26.04 -8.17 3.09
CA SER A 36 -27.00 -9.26 3.38
C SER A 36 -26.32 -10.49 4.00
N ASP A 37 -25.03 -10.71 3.78
CA ASP A 37 -24.25 -11.80 4.37
C ASP A 37 -23.93 -11.53 5.86
N LEU A 38 -23.97 -10.27 6.28
CA LEU A 38 -23.62 -9.82 7.63
C LEU A 38 -24.86 -9.75 8.52
N ARG A 39 -25.27 -10.90 9.06
CA ARG A 39 -26.58 -11.06 9.73
C ARG A 39 -26.58 -10.62 11.18
N ASN A 40 -25.43 -10.69 11.86
CA ASN A 40 -25.33 -10.37 13.28
C ASN A 40 -24.13 -9.43 13.55
N LYS A 41 -24.03 -8.93 14.80
CA LYS A 41 -22.96 -8.02 15.20
C LYS A 41 -21.56 -8.65 15.12
N GLU A 42 -21.46 -9.96 15.29
CA GLU A 42 -20.20 -10.70 15.24
C GLU A 42 -19.66 -10.77 13.81
N ASP A 43 -20.55 -10.97 12.82
CA ASP A 43 -20.21 -10.93 11.39
C ASP A 43 -19.67 -9.56 10.99
N TRP A 44 -20.36 -8.49 11.42
CA TRP A 44 -19.90 -7.11 11.20
C TRP A 44 -18.56 -6.81 11.87
N PHE A 45 -18.38 -7.30 13.10
CA PHE A 45 -17.11 -7.16 13.81
C PHE A 45 -15.98 -7.89 13.08
N MET A 46 -16.21 -9.14 12.64
CA MET A 46 -15.21 -9.94 11.95
C MET A 46 -14.88 -9.36 10.57
N PHE A 47 -15.88 -8.87 9.83
CA PHE A 47 -15.67 -8.17 8.56
C PHE A 47 -14.79 -6.93 8.74
N LEU A 48 -15.13 -6.07 9.71
CA LEU A 48 -14.33 -4.89 10.04
C LEU A 48 -12.93 -5.29 10.50
N TRP A 49 -12.78 -6.35 11.28
CA TRP A 49 -11.50 -6.81 11.76
C TRP A 49 -10.59 -7.27 10.61
N LEU A 50 -11.11 -8.12 9.72
CA LEU A 50 -10.37 -8.66 8.58
C LEU A 50 -10.03 -7.58 7.54
N PHE A 51 -10.83 -6.52 7.42
CA PHE A 51 -10.59 -5.45 6.46
C PHE A 51 -9.75 -4.31 7.05
N LEU A 52 -10.09 -3.82 8.24
CA LEU A 52 -9.50 -2.62 8.83
C LEU A 52 -8.12 -2.89 9.46
N VAL A 53 -7.95 -4.02 10.16
CA VAL A 53 -6.69 -4.30 10.88
C VAL A 53 -5.50 -4.39 9.93
N PRO A 54 -5.56 -5.11 8.79
CA PRO A 54 -4.44 -5.12 7.84
C PRO A 54 -4.09 -3.73 7.30
N ILE A 55 -5.10 -2.90 7.01
CA ILE A 55 -4.89 -1.52 6.55
C ILE A 55 -4.19 -0.70 7.62
N LEU A 56 -4.63 -0.80 8.88
CA LEU A 56 -4.03 -0.05 9.99
C LEU A 56 -2.57 -0.47 10.23
N ILE A 57 -2.27 -1.77 10.14
CA ILE A 57 -0.89 -2.27 10.25
C ILE A 57 -0.02 -1.67 9.14
N GLU A 58 -0.48 -1.68 7.89
CA GLU A 58 0.24 -1.04 6.79
C GLU A 58 0.43 0.46 7.01
N MET A 59 -0.61 1.16 7.49
CA MET A 59 -0.52 2.59 7.78
C MET A 59 0.53 2.87 8.88
N ILE A 60 0.61 2.06 9.93
CA ILE A 60 1.61 2.26 11.00
C ILE A 60 3.02 1.93 10.50
N LEU A 61 3.19 0.77 9.85
CA LEU A 61 4.51 0.26 9.48
C LEU A 61 5.11 0.99 8.27
N LEU A 62 4.29 1.36 7.28
CA LEU A 62 4.79 1.88 6.00
C LEU A 62 4.79 3.40 5.94
N THR A 63 3.86 4.09 6.63
CA THR A 63 3.71 5.54 6.46
C THR A 63 4.98 6.32 6.82
N LEU A 64 5.55 6.03 7.99
CA LEU A 64 6.73 6.75 8.47
C LEU A 64 7.98 6.46 7.61
N PRO A 65 8.33 5.19 7.30
CA PRO A 65 9.44 4.88 6.40
C PRO A 65 9.28 5.49 5.01
N PHE A 66 8.09 5.41 4.41
CA PHE A 66 7.84 5.97 3.08
C PHE A 66 7.93 7.50 3.08
N ALA A 67 7.30 8.16 4.05
CA ALA A 67 7.37 9.62 4.16
C ALA A 67 8.81 10.08 4.42
N TYR A 68 9.55 9.40 5.27
CA TYR A 68 10.95 9.70 5.53
C TYR A 68 11.82 9.52 4.28
N GLY A 69 11.71 8.37 3.60
CA GLY A 69 12.42 8.08 2.35
C GLY A 69 12.13 9.11 1.27
N LEU A 70 10.85 9.38 0.99
CA LEU A 70 10.41 10.38 0.01
C LEU A 70 10.85 11.81 0.36
N ASN A 71 10.97 12.16 1.64
CA ASN A 71 11.49 13.46 2.06
C ASN A 71 13.00 13.57 1.84
N LYS A 72 13.74 12.48 2.07
CA LYS A 72 15.19 12.44 1.82
C LYS A 72 15.53 12.46 0.33
N ILE A 73 14.68 11.93 -0.57
CA ILE A 73 14.91 11.97 -2.04
C ILE A 73 15.13 13.39 -2.54
N ILE A 74 14.41 14.37 -1.97
CA ILE A 74 14.51 15.78 -2.36
C ILE A 74 15.91 16.33 -2.12
N ASN A 75 16.58 15.87 -1.06
CA ASN A 75 17.88 16.36 -0.62
C ASN A 75 19.04 15.41 -0.98
N ALA A 76 18.76 14.29 -1.64
CA ALA A 76 19.69 13.15 -1.70
C ALA A 76 20.76 13.24 -2.80
N GLY A 77 20.63 14.09 -3.83
CA GLY A 77 21.57 14.12 -4.95
C GLY A 77 21.83 12.70 -5.51
N ASN A 78 23.08 12.22 -5.45
CA ASN A 78 23.49 10.86 -5.89
C ASN A 78 23.00 9.70 -4.99
N LYS A 79 22.45 9.96 -3.80
CA LYS A 79 21.95 8.91 -2.89
C LYS A 79 20.58 8.34 -3.28
N ARG A 80 20.06 8.66 -4.47
CA ARG A 80 18.78 8.12 -4.99
C ARG A 80 18.74 6.59 -4.99
N VAL A 81 19.87 5.93 -5.29
CA VAL A 81 19.98 4.46 -5.33
C VAL A 81 19.70 3.84 -3.95
N ILE A 82 20.22 4.45 -2.87
CA ILE A 82 20.00 3.97 -1.49
C ILE A 82 18.52 4.08 -1.11
N ILE A 83 17.82 5.10 -1.59
CA ILE A 83 16.40 5.31 -1.28
C ILE A 83 15.51 4.36 -2.10
N TRP A 84 15.85 4.09 -3.36
CA TRP A 84 15.22 3.01 -4.13
C TRP A 84 15.41 1.65 -3.46
N GLY A 85 16.61 1.38 -2.92
CA GLY A 85 16.87 0.19 -2.12
C GLY A 85 15.97 0.08 -0.88
N LEU A 86 15.72 1.20 -0.18
CA LEU A 86 14.78 1.25 0.94
C LEU A 86 13.34 0.90 0.53
N PHE A 87 12.86 1.37 -0.63
CA PHE A 87 11.53 1.00 -1.12
C PHE A 87 11.43 -0.46 -1.53
N ILE A 88 12.46 -0.98 -2.22
CA ILE A 88 12.52 -2.40 -2.55
C ILE A 88 12.50 -3.24 -1.27
N LEU A 89 13.28 -2.86 -0.26
CA LEU A 89 13.29 -3.54 1.03
C LEU A 89 11.91 -3.50 1.71
N LEU A 90 11.22 -2.35 1.69
CA LEU A 90 9.87 -2.24 2.24
C LEU A 90 8.86 -3.15 1.53
N PHE A 91 8.92 -3.24 0.19
CA PHE A 91 8.09 -4.18 -0.56
C PHE A 91 8.45 -5.64 -0.31
N LEU A 92 9.72 -5.97 -0.09
CA LEU A 92 10.16 -7.31 0.28
C LEU A 92 9.71 -7.69 1.70
N CYS A 93 9.75 -6.76 2.66
CA CYS A 93 9.21 -6.96 4.00
C CYS A 93 7.69 -7.18 3.96
N GLU A 94 6.97 -6.37 3.17
CA GLU A 94 5.55 -6.56 2.93
C GLU A 94 5.26 -7.95 2.32
N PHE A 95 6.03 -8.36 1.31
CA PHE A 95 5.93 -9.68 0.70
C PHE A 95 6.14 -10.81 1.73
N ALA A 96 7.16 -10.70 2.57
CA ALA A 96 7.48 -11.70 3.58
C ALA A 96 6.37 -11.87 4.64
N ILE A 97 5.73 -10.77 5.05
CA ILE A 97 4.61 -10.78 6.00
C ILE A 97 3.36 -11.41 5.37
N TYR A 98 2.99 -10.97 4.16
CA TYR A 98 1.73 -11.38 3.54
C TYR A 98 1.77 -12.75 2.86
N LYS A 99 2.95 -13.32 2.56
CA LYS A 99 3.08 -14.67 1.99
C LYS A 99 2.39 -15.75 2.83
N TRP A 100 2.29 -15.55 4.14
CA TRP A 100 1.63 -16.48 5.06
C TRP A 100 0.11 -16.31 5.16
N VAL A 101 -0.40 -15.18 4.66
CA VAL A 101 -1.80 -14.76 4.84
C VAL A 101 -2.59 -14.85 3.54
N ILE A 102 -1.92 -14.66 2.40
CA ILE A 102 -2.56 -14.52 1.10
C ILE A 102 -1.86 -15.45 0.09
N PRO A 103 -2.61 -16.14 -0.79
CA PRO A 103 -2.04 -16.87 -1.92
C PRO A 103 -1.03 -16.03 -2.72
N ILE A 104 0.03 -16.70 -3.18
CA ILE A 104 1.17 -16.03 -3.81
C ILE A 104 0.79 -15.27 -5.09
N GLU A 105 -0.22 -15.73 -5.80
CA GLU A 105 -0.74 -15.09 -7.01
C GLU A 105 -1.27 -13.68 -6.71
N TYR A 106 -2.08 -13.53 -5.65
CA TYR A 106 -2.58 -12.21 -5.26
C TYR A 106 -1.47 -11.33 -4.67
N LEU A 107 -0.49 -11.94 -3.99
CA LEU A 107 0.67 -11.22 -3.47
C LEU A 107 1.46 -10.53 -4.61
N VAL A 108 1.64 -11.21 -5.75
CA VAL A 108 2.27 -10.64 -6.94
C VAL A 108 1.47 -9.45 -7.47
N TRP A 109 0.15 -9.59 -7.62
CA TRP A 109 -0.72 -8.50 -8.03
C TRP A 109 -0.66 -7.30 -7.08
N LYS A 110 -0.62 -7.56 -5.77
CA LYS A 110 -0.46 -6.51 -4.75
C LYS A 110 0.82 -5.72 -4.96
N VAL A 111 1.95 -6.39 -5.23
CA VAL A 111 3.24 -5.73 -5.48
C VAL A 111 3.21 -4.93 -6.79
N ILE A 112 2.67 -5.48 -7.87
CA ILE A 112 2.55 -4.78 -9.17
C ILE A 112 1.75 -3.49 -9.00
N ILE A 113 0.58 -3.56 -8.37
CA ILE A 113 -0.29 -2.40 -8.10
C ILE A 113 0.44 -1.39 -7.21
N SER A 114 1.13 -1.87 -6.18
CA SER A 114 1.89 -1.04 -5.25
C SER A 114 2.94 -0.21 -5.98
N ILE A 115 3.74 -0.85 -6.85
CA ILE A 115 4.78 -0.19 -7.64
C ILE A 115 4.17 0.78 -8.65
N PHE A 116 3.15 0.35 -9.40
CA PHE A 116 2.51 1.17 -10.41
C PHE A 116 1.90 2.45 -9.81
N LEU A 117 1.12 2.32 -8.75
CA LEU A 117 0.51 3.46 -8.05
C LEU A 117 1.56 4.36 -7.41
N PHE A 118 2.61 3.79 -6.83
CA PHE A 118 3.69 4.57 -6.24
C PHE A 118 4.40 5.43 -7.27
N LEU A 119 4.79 4.83 -8.41
CA LEU A 119 5.41 5.54 -9.51
C LEU A 119 4.49 6.62 -10.04
N PHE A 120 3.20 6.33 -10.25
CA PHE A 120 2.23 7.30 -10.74
C PHE A 120 2.05 8.50 -9.80
N LEU A 121 1.78 8.25 -8.52
CA LEU A 121 1.45 9.30 -7.54
C LEU A 121 2.68 10.11 -7.10
N PHE A 122 3.86 9.50 -7.06
CA PHE A 122 5.09 10.16 -6.62
C PHE A 122 6.04 10.53 -7.77
N ARG A 123 5.67 10.29 -9.04
CA ARG A 123 6.47 10.60 -10.25
C ARG A 123 7.13 11.97 -10.20
N LYS A 124 6.36 13.03 -9.93
CA LYS A 124 6.86 14.41 -9.94
C LYS A 124 7.99 14.60 -8.93
N ARG A 125 7.87 14.00 -7.75
CA ARG A 125 8.84 14.09 -6.66
C ARG A 125 10.10 13.24 -6.93
N LEU A 126 9.93 12.13 -7.65
CA LEU A 126 11.03 11.24 -8.06
C LEU A 126 11.85 11.83 -9.21
N LEU A 127 11.19 12.43 -10.21
CA LEU A 127 11.84 12.99 -11.40
C LEU A 127 12.35 14.43 -11.17
N ASN A 128 11.63 15.23 -10.38
CA ASN A 128 11.93 16.64 -10.21
C ASN A 128 11.89 17.05 -8.72
N PRO A 129 12.96 16.77 -7.94
CA PRO A 129 12.96 16.96 -6.50
C PRO A 129 12.75 18.42 -6.04
N LYS A 130 12.89 19.40 -6.93
CA LYS A 130 12.72 20.83 -6.61
C LYS A 130 11.26 21.27 -6.44
N ILE A 131 10.26 20.46 -6.82
CA ILE A 131 8.84 20.86 -6.76
C ILE A 131 8.18 20.26 -5.51
N VAL A 132 8.01 21.11 -4.49
CA VAL A 132 7.23 20.83 -3.28
C VAL A 132 5.82 21.41 -3.49
N ILE A 133 4.82 20.54 -3.63
CA ILE A 133 3.40 20.87 -3.39
C ILE A 133 2.87 19.88 -2.35
#